data_AF-A0A101RKN7-F1
#
_entry.id   AF-A0A101RKN7-F1
#
_cell.length_a   1.000
_cell.length_b   1.000
_cell.length_c   1.000
_cell.angle_alpha   90.00
_cell.angle_beta   90.00
_cell.angle_gamma   90.00
#
_symmetry.space_group_name_H-M   'P 1'
#
loop_
_entity.id
_entity.type
_entity.pdbx_description
1 polymer ?
#
loop_
_entity_poly.entity_id
_entity_poly.type
_entity_poly.pdbx_seq_one_letter_code
_entity_poly.pdbx_strand_id
1 'polypeptide(L)'
;MPSTTSAPRRELSADEVTVTTDKGGRPVVLLPDDIVAALNTSSRTDFRDYGIEGSESRHYAADSWEAHTVQTIYSAVTASPGVEERDKRGIECGYFYGAVIAHRHWNHETRWWADYDGQRHEMPITGLITRQRHPGHPEHMSVYFGGS
;
A
#
# COMPACT_ATOMS: atom_id res chain seq x y z
N MET A 1 -12.66 6.99 -30.53
CA MET A 1 -13.05 6.73 -29.13
C MET A 1 -12.57 7.92 -28.32
N PRO A 2 -13.39 8.55 -27.46
CA PRO A 2 -12.88 9.63 -26.63
C PRO A 2 -11.91 9.03 -25.62
N SER A 3 -10.64 9.40 -25.73
CA SER A 3 -9.64 9.14 -24.70
C SER A 3 -10.07 9.91 -23.47
N THR A 4 -10.62 9.22 -22.48
CA THR A 4 -10.85 9.78 -21.15
C THR A 4 -9.49 10.14 -20.58
N THR A 5 -9.13 11.42 -20.69
CA THR A 5 -7.95 11.95 -20.02
C THR A 5 -8.28 11.92 -18.54
N SER A 6 -7.78 10.90 -17.84
CA SER A 6 -7.85 10.86 -16.38
C SER A 6 -7.15 12.12 -15.86
N ALA A 7 -7.82 12.90 -15.02
CA ALA A 7 -7.20 14.05 -14.39
C ALA A 7 -5.91 13.62 -13.68
N PRO A 8 -4.84 14.43 -13.71
CA PRO A 8 -3.59 14.07 -13.05
C PRO A 8 -3.87 13.85 -11.57
N ARG A 9 -3.49 12.66 -11.06
CA ARG A 9 -3.58 12.34 -9.64
C ARG A 9 -2.60 13.22 -8.88
N ARG A 10 -3.02 13.71 -7.71
CA ARG A 10 -2.12 14.48 -6.86
C ARG A 10 -1.04 13.56 -6.27
N GLU A 11 0.16 14.10 -6.10
CA GLU A 11 1.24 13.39 -5.42
C GLU A 11 0.98 13.31 -3.91
N LEU A 12 1.38 12.18 -3.31
CA LEU A 12 1.37 11.99 -1.86
C LEU A 12 2.66 12.58 -1.28
N SER A 13 2.52 13.53 -0.35
CA SER A 13 3.66 14.05 0.41
C SER A 13 3.94 13.22 1.67
N ALA A 14 5.17 13.26 2.17
CA ALA A 14 5.57 12.50 3.37
C ALA A 14 4.80 12.94 4.63
N ASP A 15 4.48 14.24 4.76
CA ASP A 15 3.77 14.80 5.91
C ASP A 15 2.31 14.34 6.00
N GLU A 16 1.76 13.80 4.90
CA GLU A 16 0.42 13.22 4.86
C GLU A 16 0.39 11.73 5.23
N VAL A 17 1.55 11.13 5.48
CA VAL A 17 1.66 9.72 5.87
C VAL A 17 1.75 9.60 7.38
N THR A 18 0.68 9.12 8.01
CA THR A 18 0.72 8.78 9.43
C THR A 18 0.96 7.30 9.61
N VAL A 19 2.01 6.93 10.35
CA VAL A 19 2.26 5.54 10.73
C VAL A 19 1.88 5.33 12.18
N THR A 20 1.05 4.32 12.43
CA THR A 20 0.62 3.89 13.76
C THR A 20 0.66 2.37 13.84
N THR A 21 0.12 1.78 14.90
CA THR A 21 -0.02 0.33 15.03
C THR A 21 -1.42 -0.07 15.48
N ASP A 22 -1.90 -1.20 14.97
CA ASP A 22 -3.14 -1.80 15.43
C ASP A 22 -3.01 -2.42 16.83
N LYS A 23 -4.12 -2.92 17.38
CA LYS A 23 -4.16 -3.61 18.67
C LYS A 23 -3.17 -4.78 18.80
N GLY A 24 -2.74 -5.38 17.68
CA GLY A 24 -1.77 -6.46 17.62
C GLY A 24 -0.32 -6.00 17.44
N GLY A 25 -0.06 -4.69 17.45
CA GLY A 25 1.27 -4.11 17.23
C GLY A 25 1.70 -4.13 15.77
N ARG A 26 0.80 -4.43 14.83
CA ARG A 26 1.13 -4.41 13.40
C ARG A 26 1.08 -2.96 12.89
N PRO A 27 2.04 -2.53 12.08
CA PRO A 27 2.02 -1.21 11.46
C PRO A 27 0.73 -0.96 10.66
N VAL A 28 0.18 0.23 10.80
CA VAL A 28 -0.96 0.75 10.04
C VAL A 28 -0.56 2.11 9.50
N VAL A 29 -0.72 2.29 8.20
CA VAL A 29 -0.50 3.55 7.51
C VAL A 29 -1.85 4.19 7.28
N LEU A 30 -2.03 5.41 7.79
CA LEU A 30 -3.19 6.22 7.54
C LEU A 30 -2.85 7.27 6.48
N LEU A 31 -3.71 7.35 5.47
CA LEU A 31 -3.56 8.25 4.33
C LEU A 31 -4.83 9.06 4.09
N PRO A 32 -4.74 10.16 3.32
CA PRO A 32 -5.90 10.84 2.77
C PRO A 32 -6.78 9.91 1.92
N ASP A 33 -8.10 10.09 2.03
CA ASP A 33 -9.11 9.24 1.39
C ASP A 33 -8.94 9.10 -0.12
N ASP A 34 -8.56 10.19 -0.79
CA ASP A 34 -8.43 10.24 -2.23
C ASP A 34 -7.23 9.43 -2.73
N ILE A 35 -6.13 9.42 -1.97
CA ILE A 35 -4.96 8.57 -2.24
C ILE A 35 -5.31 7.09 -2.07
N VAL A 36 -6.02 6.73 -0.99
CA VAL A 36 -6.45 5.35 -0.74
C VAL A 36 -7.39 4.86 -1.84
N ALA A 37 -8.36 5.68 -2.26
CA ALA A 37 -9.28 5.37 -3.34
C ALA A 37 -8.55 5.20 -4.69
N ALA A 38 -7.58 6.06 -4.98
CA ALA A 38 -6.76 5.95 -6.18
C ALA A 38 -5.88 4.69 -6.18
N LEU A 39 -5.23 4.36 -5.06
CA LEU A 39 -4.48 3.11 -4.90
C LEU A 39 -5.38 1.87 -5.07
N ASN A 40 -6.57 1.87 -4.45
CA ASN A 40 -7.53 0.78 -4.57
C ASN A 40 -8.09 0.64 -5.99
N THR A 41 -8.19 1.74 -6.75
CA THR A 41 -8.59 1.69 -8.15
C THR A 41 -7.47 1.10 -9.02
N SER A 42 -6.23 1.60 -8.86
CA SER A 42 -5.06 1.09 -9.58
C SER A 42 -4.66 -0.34 -9.22
N SER A 43 -5.17 -0.86 -8.12
CA SER A 43 -4.96 -2.24 -7.73
C SER A 43 -5.94 -3.23 -8.30
N ARG A 44 -6.98 -2.74 -8.97
CA ARG A 44 -8.04 -3.56 -9.56
C ARG A 44 -7.96 -3.63 -11.08
N THR A 45 -7.21 -2.74 -11.72
CA THR A 45 -7.01 -2.74 -13.19
C THR A 45 -6.23 -3.99 -13.62
N ASP A 46 -6.65 -4.77 -14.62
CA ASP A 46 -5.90 -5.97 -15.05
C ASP A 46 -5.72 -7.07 -13.98
N PHE A 47 -6.58 -7.11 -12.95
CA PHE A 47 -6.59 -8.19 -11.97
C PHE A 47 -6.90 -9.50 -12.69
N ARG A 48 -5.97 -10.46 -12.62
CA ARG A 48 -6.24 -11.80 -13.14
C ARG A 48 -6.95 -12.55 -12.03
N ASP A 49 -8.25 -12.74 -12.19
CA ASP A 49 -9.02 -13.62 -11.32
C ASP A 49 -8.57 -15.08 -11.57
N TYR A 50 -7.57 -15.50 -10.81
CA TYR A 50 -7.06 -16.87 -10.82
C TYR A 50 -7.94 -17.83 -10.01
N GLY A 51 -9.07 -17.39 -9.45
CA GLY A 51 -9.92 -18.21 -8.58
C GLY A 51 -9.26 -18.63 -7.26
N ILE A 52 -8.11 -18.03 -6.93
CA ILE A 52 -7.44 -18.17 -5.65
C ILE A 52 -7.71 -16.87 -4.90
N GLU A 53 -8.51 -16.93 -3.83
CA GLU A 53 -8.62 -15.87 -2.83
C GLU A 53 -7.24 -15.67 -2.19
N GLY A 54 -6.40 -14.83 -2.79
CA GLY A 54 -5.01 -14.76 -2.39
C GLY A 54 -4.26 -13.62 -3.06
N SER A 55 -4.03 -12.58 -2.26
CA SER A 55 -2.95 -11.59 -2.36
C SER A 55 -2.12 -11.63 -3.67
N GLU A 56 -2.51 -10.85 -4.68
CA GLU A 56 -1.70 -10.69 -5.89
C GLU A 56 -0.71 -9.53 -5.72
N SER A 57 0.57 -9.78 -6.01
CA SER A 57 1.59 -8.74 -6.07
C SER A 57 1.49 -7.98 -7.39
N ARG A 58 1.43 -6.65 -7.32
CA ARG A 58 1.38 -5.81 -8.52
C ARG A 58 2.67 -5.12 -8.83
N HIS A 59 2.99 -5.03 -10.13
CA HIS A 59 4.12 -4.28 -10.62
C HIS A 59 3.66 -2.95 -11.21
N TYR A 60 4.27 -1.86 -10.76
CA TYR A 60 4.09 -0.53 -11.32
C TYR A 60 5.36 -0.11 -12.05
N ALA A 61 5.21 0.70 -13.11
CA ALA A 61 6.36 1.32 -13.77
C ALA A 61 7.06 2.27 -12.78
N ALA A 62 8.39 2.35 -12.85
CA ALA A 62 9.18 3.08 -11.85
C ALA A 62 8.84 4.57 -11.76
N ASP A 63 8.37 5.16 -12.86
CA ASP A 63 7.94 6.55 -13.00
C ASP A 63 6.41 6.73 -12.84
N SER A 64 5.67 5.68 -12.46
CA SER A 64 4.23 5.78 -12.27
C SER A 64 3.87 6.39 -10.93
N TRP A 65 2.73 7.05 -10.87
CA TRP A 65 2.19 7.62 -9.64
C TRP A 65 2.10 6.59 -8.50
N GLU A 66 1.74 5.34 -8.82
CA GLU A 66 1.68 4.25 -7.83
C GLU A 66 3.04 3.93 -7.26
N ALA A 67 4.08 3.84 -8.09
CA ALA A 67 5.45 3.62 -7.65
C ALA A 67 5.90 4.74 -6.70
N HIS A 68 5.73 6.00 -7.09
CA HIS A 68 6.08 7.15 -6.24
C HIS A 68 5.30 7.14 -4.91
N THR A 69 3.99 6.89 -4.95
CA THR A 69 3.14 6.82 -3.75
C THR A 69 3.57 5.69 -2.80
N VAL A 70 3.82 4.49 -3.34
CA VAL A 70 4.25 3.32 -2.58
C VAL A 70 5.63 3.55 -1.97
N GLN A 71 6.55 4.22 -2.68
CA GLN A 71 7.86 4.59 -2.15
C GLN A 71 7.75 5.60 -1.00
N THR A 72 6.86 6.59 -1.10
CA THR A 72 6.60 7.55 -0.01
C THR A 72 6.07 6.83 1.23
N ILE A 73 5.10 5.93 1.08
CA ILE A 73 4.58 5.09 2.17
C ILE A 73 5.69 4.25 2.79
N TYR A 74 6.47 3.54 1.97
CA TYR A 74 7.55 2.68 2.43
C TYR A 74 8.60 3.45 3.24
N SER A 75 8.98 4.63 2.76
CA SER A 75 9.96 5.49 3.41
C SER A 75 9.46 5.96 4.78
N ALA A 76 8.17 6.32 4.89
CA ALA A 76 7.57 6.69 6.16
C ALA A 76 7.51 5.51 7.16
N VAL A 77 7.16 4.31 6.68
CA VAL A 77 7.09 3.11 7.51
C VAL A 77 8.47 2.71 8.04
N THR A 78 9.50 2.72 7.21
CA THR A 78 10.87 2.36 7.61
C THR A 78 11.53 3.41 8.51
N ALA A 79 11.13 4.68 8.40
CA ALA A 79 11.54 5.73 9.33
C ALA A 79 10.79 5.66 10.68
N SER A 80 9.72 4.86 10.79
CA SER A 80 8.87 4.82 11.98
C SER A 80 9.47 3.93 13.08
N PRO A 81 9.57 4.44 14.33
CA PRO A 81 10.07 3.64 15.45
C PRO A 81 9.26 2.37 15.68
N GLY A 82 9.94 1.25 15.89
CA GLY A 82 9.31 -0.03 16.23
C GLY A 82 8.78 -0.83 15.02
N VAL A 83 8.96 -0.35 13.80
CA VAL A 83 8.77 -1.17 12.59
C VAL A 83 10.10 -1.75 12.16
N GLU A 84 10.24 -3.06 12.29
CA GLU A 84 11.41 -3.78 11.76
C GLU A 84 11.17 -4.14 10.29
N GLU A 85 12.04 -3.64 9.41
CA GLU A 85 12.15 -4.16 8.06
C GLU A 85 12.58 -5.62 8.16
N ARG A 86 11.77 -6.51 7.57
CA ARG A 86 12.12 -7.92 7.50
C ARG A 86 12.71 -8.20 6.12
N ASP A 87 13.90 -8.79 6.09
CA ASP A 87 14.41 -9.46 4.89
C ASP A 87 13.84 -10.88 4.88
N LYS A 88 12.96 -11.17 3.91
CA LYS A 88 12.61 -12.55 3.59
C LYS A 88 13.48 -12.97 2.41
N ARG A 89 14.43 -13.85 2.71
CA ARG A 89 15.17 -14.71 1.77
C ARG A 89 16.51 -14.16 1.24
N GLY A 90 17.12 -13.15 1.86
CA GLY A 90 18.40 -12.61 1.39
C GLY A 90 18.27 -11.93 0.02
N ILE A 91 17.05 -11.51 -0.30
CA ILE A 91 16.76 -10.62 -1.42
C ILE A 91 16.66 -9.25 -0.76
N GLU A 92 17.37 -8.24 -1.25
CA GLU A 92 17.31 -6.84 -0.82
C GLU A 92 15.88 -6.26 -1.04
N CYS A 93 14.89 -6.84 -0.39
CA CYS A 93 13.48 -6.57 -0.48
C CYS A 93 13.00 -6.35 0.95
N GLY A 94 12.83 -5.10 1.33
CA GLY A 94 12.13 -4.79 2.56
C GLY A 94 10.64 -5.02 2.38
N TYR A 95 10.06 -5.76 3.31
CA TYR A 95 8.61 -5.91 3.38
C TYR A 95 8.08 -5.52 4.75
N PHE A 96 6.93 -4.85 4.75
CA PHE A 96 6.14 -4.64 5.95
C PHE A 96 4.79 -5.33 5.78
N TYR A 97 4.34 -6.00 6.85
CA TYR A 97 3.02 -6.62 6.90
C TYR A 97 2.09 -5.77 7.79
N GLY A 98 1.09 -5.16 7.16
CA GLY A 98 0.10 -4.35 7.85
C GLY A 98 -0.83 -3.65 6.87
N ALA A 99 -1.57 -2.64 7.33
CA ALA A 99 -2.69 -2.09 6.58
C ALA A 99 -2.43 -0.67 6.11
N VAL A 100 -2.87 -0.34 4.89
CA VAL A 100 -3.05 1.06 4.45
C VAL A 100 -4.54 1.38 4.51
N ILE A 101 -4.92 2.39 5.28
CA ILE A 101 -6.29 2.72 5.62
C ILE A 101 -6.51 4.22 5.40
N ALA A 102 -7.68 4.62 4.91
CA ALA A 102 -8.04 6.04 4.87
C ALA A 102 -8.28 6.57 6.28
N HIS A 103 -7.87 7.80 6.59
CA HIS A 103 -8.06 8.39 7.93
C HIS A 103 -9.50 8.24 8.44
N ARG A 104 -10.51 8.45 7.59
CA ARG A 104 -11.93 8.32 7.96
C ARG A 104 -12.36 6.93 8.45
N HIS A 105 -11.59 5.88 8.11
CA HIS A 105 -11.90 4.49 8.42
C HIS A 105 -11.17 3.97 9.66
N TRP A 106 -10.32 4.79 10.27
CA TRP A 106 -9.55 4.42 11.45
C TRP A 106 -10.20 4.92 12.74
N ASN A 107 -10.36 4.02 13.70
CA ASN A 107 -10.73 4.35 15.06
C ASN A 107 -9.47 4.37 15.95
N HIS A 108 -9.10 5.57 16.39
CA HIS A 108 -7.92 5.79 17.23
C HIS A 108 -8.05 5.18 18.63
N GLU A 109 -9.26 5.11 19.20
CA GLU A 109 -9.49 4.59 20.54
C GLU A 109 -9.31 3.07 20.57
N THR A 110 -9.89 2.37 19.60
CA THR A 110 -9.84 0.91 19.52
C THR A 110 -8.61 0.40 18.78
N ARG A 111 -7.85 1.30 18.14
CA ARG A 111 -6.73 0.98 17.24
C ARG A 111 -7.13 -0.08 16.21
N TRP A 112 -8.29 0.14 15.62
CA TRP A 112 -8.93 -0.76 14.68
C TRP A 112 -9.74 0.00 13.63
N TRP A 113 -10.29 -0.73 12.66
CA TRP A 113 -11.27 -0.21 11.72
C TRP A 113 -12.50 0.33 12.43
N ALA A 114 -13.00 1.49 11.97
CA ALA A 114 -14.24 2.07 12.44
C ALA A 114 -15.46 1.21 12.06
N ASP A 115 -15.47 0.66 10.85
CA ASP A 115 -16.44 -0.34 10.39
C ASP A 115 -15.73 -1.34 9.45
N TYR A 116 -15.23 -2.44 10.02
CA TYR A 116 -14.45 -3.41 9.26
C TYR A 116 -15.26 -4.05 8.13
N ASP A 117 -16.50 -4.48 8.40
CA ASP A 117 -17.27 -5.27 7.46
C ASP A 117 -17.73 -4.42 6.25
N GLY A 118 -18.08 -3.15 6.48
CA GLY A 118 -18.43 -2.21 5.42
C GLY A 118 -17.22 -1.69 4.63
N GLN A 119 -16.02 -1.68 5.22
CA GLN A 119 -14.86 -0.94 4.68
C GLN A 119 -13.68 -1.83 4.27
N ARG A 120 -13.73 -3.15 4.54
CA ARG A 120 -12.65 -4.08 4.16
C ARG A 120 -12.36 -4.09 2.65
N HIS A 121 -13.36 -3.77 1.82
CA HIS A 121 -13.21 -3.63 0.37
C HIS A 121 -12.50 -2.33 -0.05
N GLU A 122 -12.37 -1.35 0.84
CA GLU A 122 -11.62 -0.12 0.62
C GLU A 122 -10.19 -0.22 1.16
N MET A 123 -9.75 -1.42 1.57
CA MET A 123 -8.36 -1.69 1.94
C MET A 123 -7.54 -1.93 0.69
N PRO A 124 -6.70 -0.97 0.25
CA PRO A 124 -5.78 -1.24 -0.83
C PRO A 124 -4.73 -2.24 -0.34
N ILE A 125 -4.03 -2.04 0.77
CA ILE A 125 -2.75 -2.74 0.97
C ILE A 125 -2.74 -3.57 2.26
N THR A 126 -2.51 -4.88 2.17
CA THR A 126 -2.27 -5.81 3.30
C THR A 126 -0.79 -6.14 3.50
N GLY A 127 0.06 -5.66 2.59
CA GLY A 127 1.51 -5.75 2.68
C GLY A 127 2.16 -4.96 1.57
N LEU A 128 3.28 -4.31 1.87
CA LEU A 128 4.02 -3.51 0.90
C LEU A 128 5.44 -4.06 0.83
N ILE A 129 5.88 -4.41 -0.38
CA ILE A 129 7.24 -4.86 -0.68
C ILE A 129 7.87 -3.85 -1.62
N THR A 130 9.01 -3.30 -1.22
CA THR A 130 9.89 -2.61 -2.15
C THR A 130 11.10 -3.49 -2.37
N ARG A 131 11.44 -3.77 -3.64
CA ARG A 131 12.70 -4.41 -4.00
C ARG A 131 13.72 -3.31 -4.17
N GLN A 132 14.65 -3.19 -3.23
CA GLN A 132 15.90 -2.48 -3.51
C GLN A 132 16.77 -3.34 -4.43
N ARG A 133 17.57 -2.62 -5.22
CA ARG A 133 18.30 -3.04 -6.42
C ARG A 133 18.88 -4.46 -6.37
N HIS A 134 18.55 -5.27 -7.38
CA HIS A 134 19.43 -6.34 -7.82
C HIS A 134 20.19 -5.87 -9.08
N PRO A 135 21.53 -5.98 -9.16
CA PRO A 135 22.25 -5.63 -10.39
C PRO A 135 21.69 -6.44 -11.57
N GLY A 136 21.15 -5.75 -12.59
CA GLY A 136 20.60 -6.37 -13.80
C GLY A 136 19.07 -6.55 -13.84
N HIS A 137 18.32 -6.11 -12.82
CA HIS A 137 16.86 -6.09 -12.85
C HIS A 137 16.31 -4.66 -12.64
N PRO A 138 15.27 -4.24 -13.37
CA PRO A 138 14.62 -2.95 -13.11
C PRO A 138 14.09 -2.89 -11.68
N GLU A 139 14.01 -1.68 -11.13
CA GLU A 139 13.35 -1.46 -9.83
C GLU A 139 11.88 -1.85 -9.95
N HIS A 140 11.40 -2.66 -9.00
CA HIS A 140 10.03 -3.15 -8.98
C HIS A 140 9.46 -3.02 -7.57
N MET A 141 8.37 -2.28 -7.44
CA MET A 141 7.57 -2.25 -6.21
C MET A 141 6.41 -3.21 -6.35
N SER A 142 6.18 -4.00 -5.30
CA SER A 142 5.13 -5.00 -5.24
C SER A 142 4.21 -4.75 -4.06
N VAL A 143 2.95 -4.45 -4.36
CA VAL A 143 1.92 -4.21 -3.36
C VAL A 143 1.02 -5.44 -3.27
N TYR A 144 0.73 -5.89 -2.05
CA TYR A 144 -0.21 -6.97 -1.77
C TYR A 144 -1.55 -6.35 -1.43
N PHE A 145 -2.56 -6.72 -2.22
CA PHE A 145 -3.94 -6.34 -1.99
C PHE A 145 -4.65 -7.46 -1.23
N GLY A 146 -5.32 -7.13 -0.13
CA GLY A 146 -6.15 -8.09 0.58
C GLY A 146 -7.39 -8.40 -0.25
N GLY A 147 -7.55 -9.68 -0.62
CA GLY A 147 -8.79 -10.16 -1.22
C GLY A 147 -9.93 -10.08 -0.22
N SER A 148 -11.07 -9.58 -0.68
CA SER A 148 -12.30 -9.45 0.10
C SER A 148 -13.10 -10.74 0.23
#